data_AF-A0A3D3ABK5-F1
#
_entry.id   AF-A0A3D3ABK5-F1
#
_cell.length_a   1.000
_cell.length_b   1.000
_cell.length_c   1.000
_cell.angle_alpha   90.00
_cell.angle_beta   90.00
_cell.angle_gamma   90.00
#
_symmetry.space_group_name_H-M   'P 1'
#
loop_
_entity.id
_entity.type
_entity.pdbx_description
1 polymer ?
#
loop_
_entity_poly.entity_id
_entity_poly.type
_entity_poly.pdbx_seq_one_letter_code
_entity_poly.pdbx_strand_id
1 'polypeptide(L)' 'AAAGFKPPPQGAGTTLFAATSPKLNGMGGVYCEDCNIAEAVPADSRDMGGVRPWAVDQELAIKLWDETEKQIAAL' A
#
# COMPACT_ATOMS: atom_id res chain seq x y z
N ALA A 1 4.33 -19.61 -10.61
CA ALA A 1 4.71 -18.75 -9.47
C ALA A 1 5.63 -19.54 -8.56
N ALA A 2 6.51 -18.88 -7.81
CA ALA A 2 7.32 -19.56 -6.78
C ALA A 2 6.41 -20.18 -5.71
N ALA A 3 6.89 -21.24 -5.04
CA ALA A 3 6.15 -21.87 -3.96
C ALA A 3 5.81 -20.83 -2.86
N GLY A 4 4.55 -20.81 -2.42
CA GLY A 4 4.04 -19.83 -1.45
C GLY A 4 3.48 -18.53 -2.04
N PHE A 5 3.58 -18.30 -3.36
CA PHE A 5 3.03 -17.11 -4.01
C PHE A 5 1.78 -17.42 -4.83
N LYS A 6 0.85 -16.46 -4.83
CA LYS A 6 -0.31 -16.45 -5.74
C LYS A 6 0.18 -16.47 -7.21
N PRO A 7 -0.55 -17.10 -8.14
CA PRO A 7 -0.25 -16.98 -9.56
C PRO A 7 -0.44 -15.54 -10.05
N PRO A 8 0.20 -15.13 -11.16
CA PRO A 8 0.16 -13.73 -11.61
C PRO A 8 -1.26 -13.14 -11.75
N PRO A 9 -2.26 -13.84 -12.31
CA PRO A 9 -3.63 -13.31 -12.37
C PRO A 9 -4.22 -12.96 -11.01
N GLN A 10 -4.01 -13.81 -10.00
CA GLN A 10 -4.49 -13.54 -8.64
C GLN A 10 -3.63 -12.46 -7.95
N GLY A 11 -2.33 -12.40 -8.22
CA GLY A 11 -1.44 -11.36 -7.69
C GLY A 11 -1.83 -9.95 -8.17
N ALA A 12 -2.36 -9.82 -9.38
CA ALA A 12 -2.87 -8.56 -9.90
C ALA A 12 -4.24 -8.13 -9.33
N GLY A 13 -4.91 -9.00 -8.55
CA GLY A 13 -6.28 -8.78 -8.09
C GLY A 13 -6.48 -7.48 -7.32
N THR A 14 -5.63 -7.23 -6.30
CA THR A 14 -5.75 -6.01 -5.48
C THR A 14 -5.47 -4.75 -6.29
N THR A 15 -4.52 -4.78 -7.22
CA THR A 15 -4.23 -3.65 -8.11
C THR A 15 -5.42 -3.34 -9.02
N LEU A 16 -6.06 -4.37 -9.60
CA LEU A 16 -7.26 -4.18 -10.41
C LEU A 16 -8.42 -3.66 -9.56
N PHE A 17 -8.61 -4.17 -8.35
CA PHE A 17 -9.60 -3.65 -7.41
C PHE A 17 -9.36 -2.16 -7.13
N ALA A 18 -8.14 -1.77 -6.77
CA ALA A 18 -7.79 -0.38 -6.49
C ALA A 18 -8.03 0.55 -7.69
N ALA A 19 -7.71 0.09 -8.90
CA ALA A 19 -7.82 0.87 -10.12
C ALA A 19 -9.25 0.99 -10.68
N THR A 20 -10.14 0.02 -10.40
CA THR A 20 -11.40 -0.11 -11.15
C THR A 20 -12.65 -0.26 -10.29
N SER A 21 -12.51 -0.52 -8.98
CA SER A 21 -13.65 -0.81 -8.13
C SER A 21 -14.45 0.46 -7.83
N PRO A 22 -15.77 0.50 -8.14
CA PRO A 22 -16.60 1.65 -7.79
C PRO A 22 -16.77 1.82 -6.28
N LYS A 23 -16.40 0.81 -5.48
CA LYS A 23 -16.40 0.90 -4.01
C LYS A 23 -15.40 1.94 -3.47
N LEU A 24 -14.43 2.36 -4.27
CA LEU A 24 -13.41 3.33 -3.90
C LEU A 24 -13.69 4.74 -4.46
N ASN A 25 -14.86 4.95 -5.07
CA ASN A 25 -15.21 6.26 -5.61
C ASN A 25 -15.19 7.34 -4.52
N GLY A 26 -14.37 8.37 -4.71
CA GLY A 26 -14.18 9.44 -3.74
C GLY A 26 -13.29 9.08 -2.54
N MET A 27 -12.69 7.88 -2.51
CA MET A 27 -11.86 7.38 -1.41
C MET A 27 -10.38 7.33 -1.82
N GLY A 28 -9.80 8.50 -2.12
CA GLY A 28 -8.38 8.62 -2.43
C GLY A 28 -7.49 8.34 -1.21
N GLY A 29 -6.28 7.81 -1.45
CA GLY A 29 -5.26 7.63 -0.41
C GLY A 29 -5.45 6.41 0.52
N VAL A 30 -6.44 5.56 0.27
CA VAL A 30 -6.62 4.33 1.06
C VAL A 30 -5.60 3.25 0.69
N TYR A 31 -5.14 2.51 1.69
CA TYR A 31 -4.29 1.34 1.48
C TYR A 31 -5.17 0.12 1.16
N CYS A 32 -4.87 -0.59 0.06
CA CYS A 32 -5.65 -1.75 -0.38
C CYS A 32 -4.87 -3.06 -0.18
N GLU A 33 -5.56 -4.08 0.32
CA GLU A 33 -5.06 -5.44 0.50
C GLU A 33 -6.17 -6.45 0.20
N ASP A 34 -5.83 -7.58 -0.41
CA ASP A 34 -6.76 -8.69 -0.70
C ASP A 34 -8.13 -8.24 -1.29
N CYS A 35 -8.06 -7.38 -2.31
CA CYS A 35 -9.24 -6.81 -2.99
C CYS A 35 -10.20 -6.06 -2.05
N ASN A 36 -9.67 -5.41 -1.00
CA ASN A 36 -10.41 -4.59 -0.05
C ASN A 36 -9.54 -3.42 0.48
N ILE A 37 -10.12 -2.52 1.26
CA ILE A 37 -9.35 -1.57 2.08
C ILE A 37 -8.73 -2.36 3.24
N ALA A 38 -7.43 -2.21 3.45
CA ALA A 38 -6.69 -2.92 4.49
C ALA A 38 -7.09 -2.45 5.89
N GLU A 39 -7.07 -3.37 6.85
CA GLU A 39 -7.28 -3.02 8.26
C GLU A 39 -6.07 -2.29 8.81
N ALA A 40 -6.30 -1.22 9.58
CA ALA A 40 -5.24 -0.56 10.34
C ALA A 40 -4.86 -1.43 11.53
N VAL A 41 -3.59 -1.77 11.64
CA VAL A 41 -3.09 -2.64 12.72
C VAL A 41 -1.97 -1.97 13.51
N PRO A 42 -1.81 -2.31 14.80
CA PRO A 42 -0.77 -1.76 15.64
C PRO A 42 0.64 -2.00 15.09
N ALA A 43 1.58 -1.15 15.52
CA ALA A 43 3.00 -1.23 15.14
C ALA A 43 3.63 -2.61 15.46
N ASP A 44 3.18 -3.25 16.53
CA ASP A 44 3.67 -4.55 17.01
C ASP A 44 2.84 -5.74 16.53
N SER A 45 1.84 -5.53 15.64
CA SER A 45 1.09 -6.64 15.05
C SER A 45 2.02 -7.61 14.33
N ARG A 46 1.79 -8.90 14.56
CA ARG A 46 2.49 -10.02 13.91
C ARG A 46 1.78 -10.49 12.64
N ASP A 47 0.65 -9.87 12.28
CA ASP A 47 -0.09 -10.24 11.08
C ASP A 47 0.72 -9.90 9.84
N MET A 48 0.69 -10.80 8.85
CA MET A 48 1.38 -10.56 7.59
C MET A 48 0.70 -9.49 6.73
N GLY A 49 -0.57 -9.19 7.02
CA GLY A 49 -1.34 -8.12 6.37
C GLY A 49 -1.58 -6.91 7.26
N GLY A 50 -2.48 -6.04 6.82
CA GLY A 50 -2.86 -4.81 7.47
C GLY A 50 -1.87 -3.66 7.26
N VAL A 51 -2.40 -2.44 7.34
CA VAL A 51 -1.60 -1.22 7.21
C VAL A 51 -1.06 -0.79 8.57
N ARG A 52 0.26 -0.58 8.64
CA ARG A 52 0.97 -0.15 9.84
C ARG A 52 0.95 1.39 9.96
N PRO A 53 1.06 1.95 11.18
CA PRO A 53 0.89 3.39 11.39
C PRO A 53 1.88 4.24 10.57
N TRP A 54 3.12 3.81 10.39
CA TRP A 54 4.11 4.53 9.60
C TRP A 54 3.80 4.58 8.10
N ALA A 55 2.98 3.65 7.58
CA ALA A 55 2.59 3.64 6.17
C ALA A 55 1.53 4.70 5.84
N VAL A 56 0.86 5.26 6.85
CA VAL A 56 -0.16 6.31 6.71
C VAL A 56 0.22 7.61 7.42
N ASP A 57 1.46 7.71 7.90
CA ASP A 57 1.98 8.91 8.55
C ASP A 57 2.35 9.97 7.51
N GLN A 58 1.58 11.06 7.49
CA GLN A 58 1.76 12.14 6.52
C GLN A 58 3.06 12.92 6.72
N GLU A 59 3.54 13.10 7.95
CA GLU A 59 4.79 13.80 8.22
C GLU A 59 6.00 12.99 7.75
N LEU A 60 5.97 11.66 7.99
CA LEU A 60 6.99 10.77 7.46
C LEU A 60 6.98 10.73 5.93
N ALA A 61 5.79 10.72 5.31
CA ALA A 61 5.66 10.75 3.87
C ALA A 61 6.27 12.02 3.25
N ILE A 62 6.02 13.20 3.83
CA ILE A 62 6.59 14.47 3.37
C ILE A 62 8.12 14.47 3.50
N LYS A 63 8.64 14.03 4.65
CA LYS A 63 10.09 13.93 4.88
C LYS A 63 10.77 13.00 3.87
N LEU A 64 10.15 11.85 3.58
CA LEU A 64 10.66 10.89 2.59
C LEU A 64 10.63 11.48 1.18
N TRP A 65 9.58 12.23 0.83
CA TRP A 65 9.47 12.88 -0.48
C TRP A 65 10.61 13.88 -0.69
N ASP A 66 10.80 14.82 0.24
CA ASP A 66 11.84 15.85 0.15
C ASP A 66 13.25 15.24 0.03
N GLU A 67 13.51 14.17 0.77
CA GLU A 67 14.79 13.46 0.72
C GLU A 67 14.99 12.75 -0.63
N THR A 68 13.93 12.13 -1.15
CA THR A 68 13.97 11.46 -2.46
C THR A 68 14.24 12.45 -3.58
N GLU A 69 13.63 13.64 -3.55
CA GLU A 69 13.88 14.70 -4.53
C GLU A 69 15.34 15.15 -4.52
N LYS A 70 15.94 15.35 -3.34
CA LYS A 70 17.37 15.68 -3.21
C LYS A 70 18.27 14.60 -3.80
N GLN A 71 17.97 13.34 -3.52
CA GLN A 71 18.75 12.21 -4.03
C GLN A 71 18.65 12.09 -5.55
N ILE A 72 17.45 12.26 -6.13
CA ILE A 72 17.26 12.25 -7.58
C ILE A 72 18.02 13.41 -8.24
N ALA A 73 17.99 14.61 -7.66
CA ALA A 73 18.69 15.77 -8.19
C ALA A 73 20.23 15.67 -8.11
N ALA A 74 20.75 14.78 -7.27
CA ALA A 74 22.18 14.54 -7.10
C ALA A 74 22.74 13.43 -8.03
N LEU A 75 21.87 12.76 -8.81
CA LEU A 75 22.26 11.81 -9.87
C LEU A 75 22.65 12.53 -11.16
#